data_AF-A0A8T3WDN5-F1
#
_entry.id   AF-A0A8T3WDN5-F1
#
_cell.length_a   1.000
_cell.length_b   1.000
_cell.length_c   1.000
_cell.angle_alpha   90.00
_cell.angle_beta   90.00
_cell.angle_gamma   90.00
#
_symmetry.space_group_name_H-M   'P 1'
#
loop_
_entity.id
_entity.type
_entity.pdbx_description
1 polymer ?
#
loop_
_entity_poly.entity_id
_entity_poly.type
_entity_poly.pdbx_seq_one_letter_code
_entity_poly.pdbx_strand_id
1 'polypeptide(L)'
;MSYEIPPNLQHKEKIIFGLTFEQLLYAGTALLIDTAILKLINFTEIKFTLIILVTVSAVLFMFFNAKEWIKDLAHFYKFKKIDILSNKMNNFIGIKEVNNYIINNNNKKIAILEVQPINFNIKTEAERKSEMLCSEWKTT
;
A
#
# COMPACT_ATOMS: atom_id res chain seq x y z
N MET A 1 -12.82 -13.76 -28.51
CA MET A 1 -11.82 -12.69 -28.35
C MET A 1 -11.23 -12.86 -26.97
N SER A 2 -10.01 -13.38 -26.89
CA SER A 2 -9.32 -13.59 -25.62
C SER A 2 -9.01 -12.22 -25.03
N TYR A 3 -9.47 -11.99 -23.82
CA TYR A 3 -9.15 -10.81 -23.04
C TYR A 3 -7.66 -10.87 -22.69
N GLU A 4 -6.83 -10.10 -23.41
CA GLU A 4 -5.43 -9.89 -23.07
C GLU A 4 -5.36 -8.99 -21.83
N ILE A 5 -4.96 -9.58 -20.71
CA ILE A 5 -4.69 -8.86 -19.46
C ILE A 5 -3.49 -7.93 -19.72
N PRO A 6 -3.58 -6.61 -19.49
CA PRO A 6 -2.49 -5.69 -19.78
C PRO A 6 -1.27 -6.06 -18.91
N PRO A 7 -0.09 -6.32 -19.51
CA PRO A 7 1.09 -6.76 -18.79
C PRO A 7 1.78 -5.54 -18.17
N ASN A 8 1.11 -4.91 -17.22
CA ASN A 8 1.70 -3.86 -16.39
C ASN A 8 1.66 -4.27 -14.90
N LEU A 9 1.93 -5.54 -14.60
CA LEU A 9 2.53 -5.86 -13.31
C LEU A 9 4.01 -5.51 -13.44
N GLN A 10 4.40 -4.37 -12.88
CA GLN A 10 5.81 -3.94 -12.77
C GLN A 10 6.70 -5.15 -12.54
N HIS A 11 7.46 -5.52 -13.56
CA HIS A 11 8.35 -6.67 -13.51
C HIS A 11 9.47 -6.28 -12.54
N LYS A 12 9.29 -6.55 -11.24
CA LYS A 12 10.40 -6.51 -10.29
C LYS A 12 11.33 -7.63 -10.74
N GLU A 13 12.38 -7.26 -11.48
CA GLU A 13 13.37 -8.20 -11.97
C GLU A 13 13.95 -8.96 -10.77
N LYS A 14 13.64 -10.26 -10.73
CA LYS A 14 14.25 -11.19 -9.79
C LYS A 14 15.55 -11.62 -10.44
N ILE A 15 16.68 -11.21 -9.86
CA ILE A 15 17.98 -11.36 -10.51
C ILE A 15 18.61 -12.68 -10.07
N ILE A 16 19.04 -12.77 -8.80
CA ILE A 16 19.81 -13.88 -8.25
C ILE A 16 19.07 -14.45 -7.04
N PHE A 17 18.99 -15.79 -6.93
CA PHE A 17 18.28 -16.52 -5.86
C PHE A 17 16.80 -16.12 -5.65
N GLY A 18 16.15 -15.55 -6.68
CA GLY A 18 14.77 -15.09 -6.57
C GLY A 18 14.58 -13.78 -5.80
N LEU A 19 15.67 -13.07 -5.46
CA LEU A 19 15.67 -11.78 -4.79
C LEU A 19 15.55 -10.62 -5.80
N THR A 20 14.93 -9.53 -5.37
CA THR A 20 14.87 -8.26 -6.13
C THR A 20 16.19 -7.48 -6.01
N PHE A 21 16.48 -6.58 -6.96
CA PHE A 21 17.65 -5.70 -6.88
C PHE A 21 17.69 -4.89 -5.58
N GLU A 22 16.53 -4.38 -5.13
CA GLU A 22 16.43 -3.65 -3.86
C GLU A 22 16.86 -4.53 -2.68
N GLN A 23 16.40 -5.79 -2.63
CA GLN A 23 16.79 -6.74 -1.59
C GLN A 23 18.30 -6.99 -1.61
N LEU A 24 18.87 -7.23 -2.79
CA LEU A 24 20.31 -7.44 -2.95
C LEU A 24 21.13 -6.27 -2.43
N LEU A 25 20.65 -5.03 -2.64
CA LEU A 25 21.31 -3.82 -2.15
C LEU A 25 21.29 -3.75 -0.62
N TYR A 26 20.17 -4.11 0.02
CA TYR A 26 20.09 -4.21 1.49
C TYR A 26 21.01 -5.31 2.06
N ALA A 27 21.07 -6.47 1.42
CA ALA A 27 22.00 -7.53 1.84
C ALA A 27 23.46 -7.09 1.69
N GLY A 28 23.79 -6.42 0.57
CA GLY A 28 25.12 -5.91 0.30
C GLY A 28 25.58 -4.88 1.34
N THR A 29 24.72 -3.92 1.71
CA THR A 29 25.06 -2.92 2.73
C THR A 29 25.19 -3.54 4.11
N ALA A 30 24.32 -4.49 4.47
CA ALA A 30 24.43 -5.22 5.73
C ALA A 30 25.77 -5.98 5.84
N LEU A 31 26.17 -6.69 4.77
CA LEU A 31 27.45 -7.39 4.73
C LEU A 31 28.66 -6.45 4.86
N LEU A 32 28.61 -5.27 4.24
CA LEU A 32 29.67 -4.26 4.39
C LEU A 32 29.78 -3.77 5.83
N ILE A 33 28.64 -3.55 6.51
CA ILE A 33 28.61 -3.14 7.91
C ILE A 33 29.12 -4.26 8.82
N ASP A 34 28.66 -5.50 8.61
CA ASP A 34 29.07 -6.65 9.41
C ASP A 34 30.57 -6.95 9.25
N THR A 35 31.10 -6.84 8.04
CA THR A 35 32.56 -6.98 7.82
C THR A 35 33.37 -5.86 8.45
N ALA A 36 32.83 -4.63 8.51
CA ALA A 36 33.46 -3.54 9.26
C ALA A 36 33.43 -3.81 10.77
N ILE A 37 32.31 -4.28 11.32
CA ILE A 37 32.17 -4.65 12.74
C ILE A 37 33.16 -5.77 13.11
N LEU A 38 33.30 -6.79 12.25
CA LEU A 38 34.26 -7.88 12.45
C LEU A 38 35.71 -7.40 12.54
N LYS A 39 36.07 -6.33 11.83
CA LYS A 39 37.42 -5.76 11.82
C LYS A 39 37.66 -4.74 12.93
N LEU A 40 36.64 -3.97 13.31
CA LEU A 40 36.78 -2.83 14.23
C LEU A 40 36.61 -3.22 15.71
N ILE A 41 35.87 -4.28 16.01
CA ILE A 41 35.50 -4.65 17.39
C ILE A 41 36.23 -5.91 17.83
N ASN A 42 37.06 -5.77 18.88
CA ASN A 42 37.83 -6.88 19.45
C ASN A 42 37.03 -7.70 20.47
N PHE A 43 36.02 -7.11 21.12
CA PHE A 43 35.19 -7.81 22.11
C PHE A 43 34.19 -8.75 21.42
N THR A 44 34.37 -10.05 21.61
CA THR A 44 33.59 -11.09 20.92
C THR A 44 32.09 -10.99 21.17
N GLU A 45 31.65 -10.75 22.41
CA GLU A 45 30.22 -10.68 22.75
C GLU A 45 29.50 -9.50 22.10
N ILE A 46 30.11 -8.31 22.18
CA ILE A 46 29.57 -7.08 21.58
C ILE A 46 29.53 -7.20 20.06
N LYS A 47 30.58 -7.77 19.48
CA LYS A 47 30.71 -8.03 18.04
C LYS A 47 29.56 -8.89 17.52
N PHE A 48 29.30 -10.03 18.15
CA PHE A 48 28.20 -10.92 17.72
C PHE A 48 26.83 -10.27 17.91
N THR A 49 26.64 -9.56 19.03
CA THR A 49 25.36 -8.87 19.30
C THR A 49 25.06 -7.84 18.21
N LEU A 50 26.05 -7.06 17.80
CA LEU A 50 25.88 -6.05 16.75
C LEU A 50 25.63 -6.68 15.37
N ILE A 51 26.35 -7.74 15.01
CA ILE A 51 26.14 -8.44 13.73
C ILE A 51 24.73 -9.02 13.64
N ILE A 52 24.27 -9.68 14.70
CA ILE A 52 22.90 -10.21 14.76
C ILE A 52 21.89 -9.08 14.59
N LEU A 53 22.08 -7.95 15.29
CA LEU A 53 21.19 -6.81 15.20
C LEU A 53 21.13 -6.22 13.78
N VAL A 54 22.26 -6.06 13.12
CA VAL A 54 22.35 -5.56 11.73
C VAL A 54 21.73 -6.55 10.75
N THR A 55 22.06 -7.84 10.86
CA THR A 55 21.52 -8.88 9.98
C THR A 55 20.00 -9.01 10.11
N VAL A 56 19.48 -9.04 11.35
CA VAL A 56 18.01 -9.13 11.59
C VAL A 56 17.30 -7.90 11.02
N SER A 57 17.87 -6.71 11.21
CA SER A 57 17.34 -5.49 10.62
C SER A 57 17.28 -5.60 9.08
N ALA A 58 18.37 -6.03 8.44
CA ALA A 58 18.42 -6.19 6.99
C ALA A 58 17.36 -7.18 6.47
N VAL A 59 17.18 -8.32 7.14
CA VAL A 59 16.14 -9.31 6.81
C VAL A 59 14.73 -8.69 6.92
N LEU A 60 14.45 -7.92 7.97
CA LEU A 60 13.17 -7.21 8.11
C LEU A 60 12.95 -6.22 6.97
N PHE A 61 13.96 -5.43 6.59
CA PHE A 61 13.86 -4.52 5.45
C PHE A 61 13.66 -5.26 4.11
N MET A 62 14.30 -6.42 3.92
CA MET A 62 14.24 -7.20 2.68
C MET A 62 12.90 -7.91 2.49
N PHE A 63 12.35 -8.54 3.54
CA PHE A 63 11.18 -9.42 3.41
C PHE A 63 9.87 -8.81 3.90
N PHE A 64 9.90 -7.97 4.94
CA PHE A 64 8.70 -7.37 5.52
C PHE A 64 8.32 -6.02 4.90
N ASN A 65 9.03 -5.60 3.86
CA ASN A 65 8.81 -4.33 3.16
C ASN A 65 8.73 -3.15 4.15
N ALA A 66 9.62 -3.16 5.17
CA ALA A 66 9.58 -2.22 6.29
C ALA A 66 9.62 -0.74 5.86
N LYS A 67 10.13 -0.47 4.65
CA LYS A 67 10.08 0.84 3.99
C LYS A 67 8.64 1.34 3.78
N GLU A 68 7.71 0.48 3.39
CA GLU A 68 6.29 0.85 3.24
C GLU A 68 5.65 1.10 4.59
N TRP A 69 5.92 0.23 5.58
CA TRP A 69 5.46 0.44 6.96
C TRP A 69 5.94 1.78 7.54
N ILE A 70 7.19 2.16 7.33
CA ILE A 70 7.73 3.44 7.80
C ILE A 70 7.03 4.61 7.08
N LYS A 71 6.76 4.49 5.78
CA LYS A 71 6.02 5.51 5.02
C LYS A 71 4.60 5.65 5.54
N ASP A 72 3.91 4.54 5.75
CA ASP A 72 2.53 4.52 6.24
C ASP A 72 2.45 5.09 7.65
N LEU A 73 3.40 4.74 8.52
CA LEU A 73 3.52 5.31 9.85
C LEU A 73 3.78 6.82 9.79
N ALA A 74 4.70 7.26 8.93
CA ALA A 74 5.00 8.68 8.74
C ALA A 74 3.77 9.45 8.20
N HIS A 75 3.01 8.86 7.27
CA HIS A 75 1.76 9.43 6.78
C HIS A 75 0.72 9.50 7.91
N PHE A 76 0.56 8.43 8.68
CA PHE A 76 -0.35 8.37 9.81
C PHE A 76 -0.06 9.48 10.82
N TYR A 77 1.19 9.65 11.26
CA TYR A 77 1.55 10.72 12.20
C TYR A 77 1.39 12.12 11.59
N LYS A 78 1.69 12.29 10.30
CA LYS A 78 1.52 13.57 9.59
C LYS A 78 0.05 13.96 9.42
N PHE A 79 -0.84 12.98 9.29
CA PHE A 79 -2.24 13.19 8.94
C PHE A 79 -3.23 12.92 10.09
N LYS A 80 -2.75 12.46 11.25
CA LYS A 80 -3.54 12.25 12.48
C LYS A 80 -4.32 13.47 12.96
N LYS A 81 -3.87 14.69 12.61
CA LYS A 81 -4.48 15.97 13.01
C LYS A 81 -4.96 16.79 11.82
N ILE A 82 -5.38 16.15 10.72
CA ILE A 82 -6.09 16.88 9.67
C ILE A 82 -7.49 17.21 10.19
N ASP A 83 -7.78 18.49 10.37
CA ASP A 83 -9.15 18.98 10.55
C ASP A 83 -9.97 18.75 9.28
N ILE A 84 -11.23 18.39 9.48
CA ILE A 84 -12.24 18.25 8.42
C ILE A 84 -12.31 19.58 7.65
N LEU A 85 -12.23 19.53 6.31
CA LEU A 85 -12.18 20.69 5.39
C LEU A 85 -10.91 21.54 5.44
N SER A 86 -9.85 21.11 6.14
CA SER A 86 -8.57 21.84 6.06
C SER A 86 -7.90 21.67 4.70
N ASN A 87 -7.11 22.67 4.29
CA ASN A 87 -6.41 22.69 3.00
C ASN A 87 -5.52 21.44 2.75
N LYS A 88 -5.10 20.75 3.83
CA LYS A 88 -4.36 19.48 3.78
C LYS A 88 -5.23 18.29 3.40
N MET A 89 -6.50 18.26 3.80
CA MET A 89 -7.47 17.24 3.40
C MET A 89 -7.79 17.35 1.91
N ASN A 90 -8.02 18.57 1.44
CA ASN A 90 -8.26 18.87 0.02
C ASN A 90 -7.09 18.42 -0.86
N ASN A 91 -5.85 18.63 -0.42
CA ASN A 91 -4.66 18.11 -1.12
C ASN A 91 -4.49 16.59 -1.06
N PHE A 92 -4.92 15.94 0.03
CA PHE A 92 -4.84 14.49 0.18
C PHE A 92 -5.88 13.75 -0.67
N ILE A 93 -7.13 14.22 -0.67
CA ILE A 93 -8.21 13.67 -1.51
C ILE A 93 -8.08 14.16 -2.96
N GLY A 94 -7.32 15.23 -3.18
CA GLY A 94 -7.12 15.85 -4.49
C GLY A 94 -8.31 16.68 -4.95
N ILE A 95 -9.09 17.24 -4.02
CA ILE A 95 -10.29 18.03 -4.28
C ILE A 95 -9.94 19.50 -4.17
N LYS A 96 -10.05 20.25 -5.27
CA LYS A 96 -9.77 21.68 -5.30
C LYS A 96 -10.97 22.53 -4.91
N GLU A 97 -12.15 22.12 -5.38
CA GLU A 97 -13.41 22.82 -5.14
C GLU A 97 -14.58 21.83 -5.23
N VAL A 98 -15.57 22.02 -4.37
CA VAL A 98 -16.84 21.30 -4.41
C VAL A 98 -17.91 22.33 -4.80
N ASN A 99 -18.30 22.31 -6.07
CA ASN A 99 -19.58 22.86 -6.53
C ASN A 99 -20.47 21.66 -6.90
N ASN A 100 -21.53 21.81 -7.69
CA ASN A 100 -22.38 20.68 -8.17
C ASN A 100 -21.60 19.45 -8.74
N TYR A 101 -20.29 19.57 -8.95
CA TYR A 101 -19.32 18.53 -9.27
C TYR A 101 -18.01 18.78 -8.51
N ILE A 102 -17.26 17.71 -8.22
CA ILE A 102 -15.95 17.82 -7.58
C ILE A 102 -14.87 18.00 -8.65
N ILE A 103 -14.08 19.05 -8.52
CA ILE A 103 -12.95 19.31 -9.42
C ILE A 103 -11.68 18.79 -8.76
N ASN A 104 -11.00 17.86 -9.43
CA ASN A 104 -9.69 17.39 -8.99
C ASN A 104 -8.64 18.50 -9.16
N ASN A 105 -7.57 18.48 -8.37
CA ASN A 105 -6.37 19.32 -8.55
C ASN A 105 -5.84 19.38 -10.01
N ASN A 106 -6.10 18.36 -10.82
CA ASN A 106 -5.78 18.32 -12.25
C ASN A 106 -6.85 18.96 -13.17
N ASN A 107 -7.78 19.76 -12.64
CA ASN A 107 -8.94 20.35 -13.34
C ASN A 107 -9.88 19.32 -14.01
N LYS A 108 -9.79 18.04 -13.64
CA LYS A 108 -10.69 17.00 -14.13
C LYS A 108 -11.96 16.99 -13.28
N LYS A 109 -13.13 17.00 -13.95
CA LYS A 109 -14.43 16.84 -13.29
C LYS A 109 -14.59 15.39 -12.86
N ILE A 110 -14.71 15.16 -11.56
CA ILE A 110 -15.00 13.84 -10.99
C ILE A 110 -16.41 13.93 -10.39
N ALA A 111 -17.34 13.15 -10.94
CA ALA A 111 -18.65 12.97 -10.33
C ALA A 111 -18.51 11.97 -9.18
N ILE A 112 -18.91 12.37 -7.96
CA ILE A 112 -19.15 11.39 -6.90
C ILE A 112 -20.51 10.75 -7.19
N LEU A 113 -20.51 9.43 -7.38
CA LEU A 113 -21.75 8.65 -7.33
C LEU A 113 -22.23 8.62 -5.88
N GLU A 114 -23.30 9.36 -5.59
CA GLU A 114 -24.07 9.14 -4.37
C GLU A 114 -24.77 7.78 -4.50
N VAL A 115 -24.16 6.75 -3.92
CA VAL A 115 -24.79 5.43 -3.84
C VAL A 115 -25.77 5.47 -2.66
N GLN A 116 -27.01 5.85 -2.94
CA GLN A 116 -28.09 5.65 -1.97
C GLN A 116 -28.41 4.15 -1.91
N PRO A 117 -28.26 3.49 -0.75
CA PRO A 117 -28.65 2.10 -0.62
C PRO A 117 -30.15 2.01 -0.86
N ILE A 118 -30.56 1.19 -1.85
CA ILE A 118 -31.96 0.95 -2.12
C ILE A 118 -32.58 0.30 -0.88
N ASN A 119 -33.59 0.97 -0.31
CA ASN A 119 -34.34 0.42 0.80
C ASN A 119 -35.28 -0.68 0.27
N PHE A 120 -34.83 -1.94 0.36
CA PHE A 120 -35.57 -3.11 -0.10
C PHE A 120 -36.93 -3.33 0.60
N ASN A 121 -37.21 -2.57 1.68
CA ASN A 121 -38.47 -2.63 2.41
C ASN A 121 -39.63 -1.89 1.72
N ILE A 122 -39.36 -1.09 0.68
CA ILE A 122 -40.38 -0.29 -0.03
C ILE A 122 -40.96 -1.06 -1.24
N LYS A 123 -40.38 -2.21 -1.63
CA LYS A 123 -40.84 -3.04 -2.75
C LYS A 123 -41.84 -4.13 -2.33
N THR A 124 -42.81 -4.41 -3.20
CA THR A 124 -43.78 -5.51 -3.09
C THR A 124 -43.08 -6.89 -3.10
N GLU A 125 -43.64 -7.89 -2.39
CA GLU A 125 -43.01 -9.22 -2.22
C GLU A 125 -42.64 -9.93 -3.53
N ALA A 126 -43.39 -9.66 -4.61
CA ALA A 126 -43.14 -10.23 -5.93
C ALA A 126 -41.82 -9.73 -6.56
N GLU A 127 -41.52 -8.44 -6.47
CA GLU A 127 -40.31 -7.84 -7.04
C GLU A 127 -39.05 -8.23 -6.25
N ARG A 128 -39.19 -8.41 -4.93
CA ARG A 128 -38.11 -8.84 -4.03
C ARG A 128 -37.61 -10.25 -4.37
N LYS A 129 -38.50 -11.17 -4.77
CA LYS A 129 -38.12 -12.54 -5.16
C LYS A 129 -37.39 -12.61 -6.50
N SER A 130 -37.78 -11.80 -7.49
CA SER A 130 -37.15 -11.79 -8.81
C SER A 130 -35.70 -11.26 -8.78
N GLU A 131 -35.41 -10.27 -7.94
CA GLU A 131 -34.04 -9.74 -7.82
C GLU A 131 -33.11 -10.66 -7.02
N MET A 132 -33.64 -11.38 -6.02
CA MET A 132 -32.86 -12.35 -5.22
C MET A 132 -32.37 -13.53 -6.10
N LEU A 133 -33.25 -14.06 -6.96
CA LEU A 133 -32.91 -15.11 -7.93
C LEU A 133 -31.85 -14.66 -8.96
N CYS A 134 -31.88 -13.40 -9.39
CA CYS A 134 -30.86 -12.86 -10.31
C CYS A 134 -29.47 -12.68 -9.65
N SER A 135 -29.41 -12.52 -8.32
CA SER A 135 -28.14 -12.37 -7.59
C SER A 135 -27.43 -13.70 -7.34
N GLU A 136 -28.18 -14.80 -7.18
CA GLU A 136 -27.64 -16.16 -7.06
C GLU A 136 -27.05 -16.67 -8.38
N TRP A 137 -27.65 -16.33 -9.53
CA TRP A 137 -27.14 -16.74 -10.84
C TRP A 137 -25.82 -16.06 -11.27
N LYS A 138 -25.38 -15.01 -10.57
CA LYS A 138 -24.08 -14.36 -10.83
C LYS A 138 -22.92 -14.94 -10.01
N THR A 139 -23.21 -15.87 -9.10
CA THR A 139 -22.20 -16.49 -8.21
C THR A 139 -21.88 -17.94 -8.55
N THR A 140 -22.32 -18.42 -9.72
CA THR A 140 -21.90 -19.72 -10.31
C THR A 140 -21.18 -19.49 -11.63
#